data_AF-A0A536D4A1-F1
#
_entry.id   AF-A0A536D4A1-F1
#
_cell.length_a   1.000
_cell.length_b   1.000
_cell.length_c   1.000
_cell.angle_alpha   90.00
_cell.angle_beta   90.00
_cell.angle_gamma   90.00
#
_symmetry.space_group_name_H-M   'P 1'
#
loop_
_entity.id
_entity.type
_entity.pdbx_description
1 polymer ?
#
loop_
_entity_poly.entity_id
_entity_poly.type
_entity_poly.pdbx_seq_one_letter_code
_entity_poly.pdbx_strand_id
1 'polypeptide(L)'
;DGLRIEETSEREKPEEIAASAVGVLKRLHTLPLEQSGIGDEEPMPLVGEMMRWAMLMQRAPEELTTRAGELGGMLAAGVPAERTPTLVHGDYHYGNMLFRGPEVVAVLDWEIAQ
;
A
#
# COMPACT_ATOMS: atom_id res chain seq x y z
N ASP A 1 -10.72 -18.57 -8.04
CA ASP A 1 -11.15 -19.22 -6.77
C ASP A 1 -10.16 -18.94 -5.66
N GLY A 2 -10.54 -18.04 -4.76
CA GLY A 2 -9.84 -17.74 -3.51
C GLY A 2 -10.83 -17.11 -2.51
N LEU A 3 -10.60 -17.30 -1.23
CA LEU A 3 -11.42 -16.81 -0.12
C LEU A 3 -10.97 -15.42 0.32
N ARG A 4 -11.87 -14.64 0.93
CA ARG A 4 -11.53 -13.36 1.57
C ARG A 4 -10.85 -13.59 2.93
N ILE A 5 -10.27 -12.54 3.50
CA ILE A 5 -9.53 -12.61 4.76
C ILE A 5 -10.43 -13.05 5.93
N GLU A 6 -11.71 -12.66 5.94
CA GLU A 6 -12.65 -12.98 7.01
C GLU A 6 -12.76 -14.51 7.17
N GLU A 7 -13.03 -15.23 6.08
CA GLU A 7 -13.08 -16.70 6.09
C GLU A 7 -11.71 -17.37 6.29
N THR A 8 -10.66 -16.77 5.73
CA THR A 8 -9.31 -17.36 5.79
C THR A 8 -8.77 -17.33 7.21
N SER A 9 -8.98 -16.22 7.94
CA SER A 9 -8.50 -16.01 9.31
C SER A 9 -9.16 -16.92 10.34
N GLU A 10 -10.34 -17.47 10.04
CA GLU A 10 -11.03 -18.45 10.88
C GLU A 10 -10.40 -19.86 10.79
N ARG A 11 -9.71 -20.16 9.69
CA ARG A 11 -9.26 -21.52 9.32
C ARG A 11 -7.74 -21.68 9.34
N GLU A 12 -7.02 -20.60 9.06
CA GLU A 12 -5.57 -20.61 8.87
C GLU A 12 -4.86 -19.79 9.95
N LYS A 13 -3.57 -20.07 10.17
CA LYS A 13 -2.82 -19.34 11.19
C LYS A 13 -2.48 -17.92 10.73
N PRO A 14 -2.62 -16.89 11.59
CA PRO A 14 -2.25 -15.51 11.24
C PRO A 14 -0.81 -15.37 10.74
N GLU A 15 0.12 -16.12 11.33
CA GLU A 15 1.54 -16.12 10.97
C GLU A 15 1.76 -16.56 9.51
N GLU A 16 1.00 -17.56 9.06
CA GLU A 16 1.12 -18.16 7.72
C GLU A 16 0.50 -17.24 6.66
N ILE A 17 -0.66 -16.64 6.97
CA ILE A 17 -1.30 -15.62 6.14
C ILE A 17 -0.37 -14.40 5.98
N ALA A 18 0.16 -13.88 7.09
CA ALA A 18 1.04 -12.72 7.09
C ALA A 18 2.34 -13.00 6.31
N ALA A 19 2.94 -14.18 6.50
CA ALA A 19 4.12 -14.60 5.74
C ALA A 19 3.84 -14.65 4.23
N SER A 20 2.68 -15.15 3.82
CA SER A 20 2.29 -15.18 2.40
C SER A 20 2.12 -13.77 1.82
N ALA A 21 1.41 -12.88 2.53
CA ALA A 21 1.23 -11.50 2.12
C ALA A 21 2.57 -10.75 2.00
N VAL A 22 3.44 -10.83 3.01
CA VAL A 22 4.79 -10.23 2.94
C VAL A 22 5.60 -10.83 1.79
N GLY A 23 5.46 -12.12 1.52
CA GLY A 23 6.07 -12.79 0.37
C GLY A 23 5.62 -12.19 -0.97
N VAL A 24 4.32 -11.93 -1.13
CA VAL A 24 3.77 -11.27 -2.33
C VAL A 24 4.26 -9.83 -2.42
N LEU A 25 4.20 -9.06 -1.33
CA LEU A 25 4.69 -7.66 -1.32
C LEU A 25 6.16 -7.57 -1.73
N LYS A 26 7.00 -8.48 -1.23
CA LYS A 26 8.40 -8.58 -1.64
C LYS A 26 8.52 -8.84 -3.14
N ARG A 27 7.72 -9.75 -3.70
CA ARG A 27 7.75 -10.05 -5.15
C ARG A 27 7.36 -8.83 -5.97
N LEU A 28 6.30 -8.11 -5.57
CA LEU A 28 5.87 -6.87 -6.20
C LEU A 28 6.99 -5.81 -6.21
N HIS A 29 7.60 -5.56 -5.04
CA HIS A 29 8.67 -4.55 -4.92
C HIS A 29 9.98 -4.95 -5.61
N THR A 30 10.13 -6.21 -6.02
CA THR A 30 11.30 -6.69 -6.79
C THR A 30 11.02 -6.84 -8.29
N LEU A 31 9.79 -6.59 -8.73
CA LEU A 31 9.44 -6.65 -10.15
C LEU A 31 10.19 -5.53 -10.90
N PRO A 32 10.88 -5.84 -12.02
CA PRO A 32 11.45 -4.81 -12.88
C PRO A 32 10.33 -3.88 -13.38
N LEU A 33 10.50 -2.57 -13.25
CA LEU A 33 9.44 -1.59 -13.54
C LEU A 33 8.98 -1.67 -14.99
N GLU A 34 9.87 -1.97 -15.92
CA GLU A 34 9.56 -2.18 -17.34
C GLU A 34 8.60 -3.37 -17.60
N GLN A 35 8.39 -4.24 -16.61
CA GLN A 35 7.46 -5.37 -16.67
C GLN A 35 6.14 -5.10 -15.94
N SER A 36 5.97 -3.94 -15.28
CA SER A 36 4.75 -3.64 -14.51
C SER A 36 3.57 -3.20 -15.38
N GLY A 37 3.84 -2.73 -16.60
CA GLY A 37 2.85 -2.09 -17.48
C GLY A 37 2.60 -0.60 -17.19
N ILE A 38 3.15 -0.07 -16.09
CA ILE A 38 3.12 1.35 -15.72
C ILE A 38 4.52 1.95 -15.48
N GLY A 39 5.58 1.22 -15.82
CA GLY A 39 6.96 1.63 -15.55
C GLY A 39 7.44 2.88 -16.31
N ASP A 40 6.65 3.37 -17.27
CA ASP A 40 6.90 4.62 -17.99
C ASP A 40 6.35 5.85 -17.24
N GLU A 41 5.60 5.65 -16.15
CA GLU A 41 5.11 6.74 -15.30
C GLU A 41 6.22 7.30 -14.40
N GLU A 42 6.25 8.63 -14.22
CA GLU A 42 7.24 9.27 -13.36
C GLU A 42 6.95 8.95 -11.88
N PRO A 43 7.90 8.37 -11.13
CA PRO A 43 7.69 8.03 -9.73
C PRO A 43 7.37 9.26 -8.87
N MET A 44 6.39 9.13 -7.98
CA MET A 44 6.05 10.20 -7.04
C MET A 44 7.15 10.32 -5.97
N PRO A 45 7.83 11.48 -5.84
CA PRO A 45 8.81 11.67 -4.77
C PRO A 45 8.10 11.78 -3.42
N LEU A 46 8.82 11.54 -2.32
CA LEU A 46 8.23 11.58 -0.96
C LEU A 46 7.62 12.94 -0.65
N VAL A 47 8.28 14.02 -1.07
CA VAL A 47 7.76 15.39 -0.91
C VAL A 47 6.45 15.57 -1.70
N GLY A 48 6.33 14.96 -2.88
CA GLY A 48 5.11 14.97 -3.68
C GLY A 48 3.95 14.27 -2.98
N GLU A 49 4.19 13.09 -2.39
CA GLU A 49 3.19 12.37 -1.59
C GLU A 49 2.76 13.18 -0.36
N MET A 50 3.67 13.86 0.33
CA MET A 50 3.30 14.74 1.45
C MET A 50 2.42 15.91 1.01
N MET A 51 2.73 16.53 -0.14
CA MET A 51 1.91 17.62 -0.68
C MET A 51 0.51 17.12 -1.09
N ARG A 52 0.43 15.95 -1.72
CA ARG A 52 -0.84 15.29 -2.06
C ARG A 52 -1.66 14.99 -0.79
N TRP A 53 -1.04 14.44 0.24
CA TRP A 53 -1.69 14.19 1.53
C TRP A 53 -2.21 15.47 2.17
N ALA A 54 -1.41 16.54 2.21
CA ALA A 54 -1.84 17.82 2.77
C ALA A 54 -3.06 18.41 2.02
N MET A 55 -3.08 18.29 0.69
CA MET A 55 -4.24 18.67 -0.13
C MET A 55 -5.49 17.85 0.19
N LEU A 56 -5.36 16.55 0.42
CA LEU A 56 -6.48 15.68 0.81
C LEU A 56 -7.02 16.08 2.19
N MET A 57 -6.14 16.37 3.14
CA MET A 57 -6.55 16.82 4.48
C MET A 57 -7.29 18.17 4.45
N GLN A 58 -6.96 19.08 3.53
CA GLN A 58 -7.71 20.34 3.38
C GLN A 58 -9.13 20.14 2.82
N ARG A 59 -9.38 19.03 2.13
CA ARG A 59 -10.68 18.72 1.49
C ARG A 59 -11.55 17.78 2.31
N ALA A 60 -10.96 17.07 3.26
CA ALA A 60 -11.68 16.17 4.15
C ALA A 60 -12.51 16.95 5.19
N PRO A 61 -13.56 16.32 5.75
CA PRO A 61 -14.35 16.92 6.83
C PRO A 61 -13.47 17.36 8.01
N GLU A 62 -13.73 18.54 8.55
CA GLU A 62 -12.92 19.18 9.59
C GLU A 62 -12.80 18.29 10.83
N GLU A 63 -13.85 17.53 11.16
CA GLU A 63 -13.88 16.63 12.32
C GLU A 63 -12.84 15.51 12.20
N LEU A 64 -12.46 15.13 10.99
CA LEU A 64 -11.45 14.09 10.73
C LEU A 64 -10.02 14.65 10.65
N THR A 65 -9.86 15.97 10.52
CA THR A 65 -8.57 16.62 10.18
C THR A 65 -8.07 17.56 11.26
N THR A 66 -8.70 17.58 12.44
CA THR A 66 -8.33 18.45 13.58
C THR A 66 -6.85 18.40 13.94
N ARG A 67 -6.17 17.25 13.75
CA ARG A 67 -4.74 17.04 14.00
C ARG A 67 -3.87 16.94 12.74
N ALA A 68 -4.44 17.18 11.56
CA ALA A 68 -3.70 17.05 10.30
C ALA A 68 -2.53 18.05 10.21
N GLY A 69 -2.70 19.29 10.69
CA GLY A 69 -1.61 20.27 10.73
C GLY A 69 -0.44 19.81 11.61
N GLU A 70 -0.72 19.26 12.79
CA GLU A 70 0.29 18.71 13.71
C GLU A 70 1.05 17.54 13.07
N LEU A 71 0.32 16.56 12.53
CA LEU A 71 0.92 15.40 11.86
C LEU A 71 1.74 15.81 10.63
N GLY A 72 1.26 16.76 9.83
CA GLY A 72 1.99 17.28 8.67
C GLY A 72 3.32 17.90 9.05
N GLY A 73 3.36 18.66 10.15
CA GLY A 73 4.61 19.20 10.69
C GLY A 73 5.58 18.11 11.14
N MET A 74 5.09 17.05 11.78
CA MET A 74 5.92 15.91 12.20
C MET A 74 6.48 15.14 11.01
N LEU A 75 5.66 14.88 9.98
CA LEU A 75 6.09 14.19 8.76
C LEU A 75 7.14 15.00 8.01
N ALA A 76 6.94 16.31 7.86
CA ALA A 76 7.88 17.21 7.20
C ALA A 76 9.24 17.32 7.94
N ALA A 77 9.24 17.20 9.27
CA ALA A 77 10.47 17.21 10.06
C ALA A 77 11.24 15.88 10.00
N GLY A 78 10.57 14.78 9.65
CA GLY A 78 11.08 13.41 9.71
C GLY A 78 11.16 12.70 8.37
N VAL A 79 11.23 13.43 7.24
CA VAL A 79 11.25 12.83 5.90
C VAL A 79 12.48 11.91 5.77
N PRO A 80 12.29 10.61 5.46
CA PRO A 80 13.41 9.70 5.30
C PRO A 80 14.16 9.98 3.99
N ALA A 81 15.38 9.45 3.88
CA ALA A 81 16.09 9.45 2.61
C ALA A 81 15.30 8.65 1.55
N GLU A 82 15.19 9.21 0.35
CA GLU A 82 14.56 8.54 -0.77
C GLU A 82 15.28 7.25 -1.13
N ARG A 83 14.50 6.30 -1.65
CA ARG A 83 14.98 4.99 -2.09
C ARG A 83 14.68 4.83 -3.57
N THR A 84 15.33 3.85 -4.20
CA THR A 84 15.01 3.47 -5.56
C THR A 84 13.52 3.12 -5.66
N PRO A 85 12.76 3.76 -6.55
CA PRO A 85 11.35 3.46 -6.76
C PRO A 85 11.12 2.00 -7.16
N THR A 86 9.99 1.46 -6.73
CA THR A 86 9.50 0.12 -7.04
C THR A 86 7.99 0.21 -7.25
N LEU A 87 7.39 -0.79 -7.91
CA LEU A 87 5.92 -0.86 -8.01
C LEU A 87 5.29 -0.93 -6.61
N VAL A 88 4.37 -0.02 -6.31
CA VAL A 88 3.60 0.05 -5.07
C VAL A 88 2.11 -0.07 -5.41
N HIS A 89 1.40 -0.96 -4.72
CA HIS A 89 -0.04 -1.15 -4.92
C HIS A 89 -0.88 0.08 -4.54
N GLY A 90 -0.40 0.88 -3.58
CA GLY A 90 -1.11 2.04 -3.01
C GLY A 90 -2.07 1.68 -1.88
N ASP A 91 -2.83 0.57 -2.01
CA ASP A 91 -3.77 0.10 -0.97
C ASP A 91 -3.53 -1.37 -0.54
N TYR A 92 -2.31 -1.68 -0.08
CA TYR A 92 -1.91 -3.06 0.20
C TYR A 92 -2.33 -3.53 1.59
N HIS A 93 -3.53 -4.11 1.70
CA HIS A 93 -4.05 -4.72 2.93
C HIS A 93 -4.83 -6.02 2.65
N TYR A 94 -5.08 -6.83 3.69
CA TYR A 94 -5.68 -8.17 3.52
C TYR A 94 -7.08 -8.18 2.88
N GLY A 95 -7.82 -7.06 2.96
CA GLY A 95 -9.15 -6.94 2.33
C GLY A 95 -9.06 -6.94 0.79
N ASN A 96 -7.92 -6.51 0.25
CA ASN A 96 -7.60 -6.53 -1.18
C ASN A 96 -6.85 -7.82 -1.59
N MET A 97 -6.96 -8.89 -0.81
CA MET A 97 -6.31 -10.17 -1.12
C MET A 97 -7.32 -11.31 -1.17
N LEU A 98 -7.08 -12.26 -2.07
CA LEU A 98 -7.75 -13.56 -2.06
C LEU A 98 -6.77 -14.66 -1.68
N PHE A 99 -7.25 -15.67 -0.95
CA PHE A 99 -6.42 -16.70 -0.36
C PHE A 99 -6.87 -18.12 -0.75
N ARG A 100 -5.93 -19.07 -0.79
CA ARG A 100 -6.21 -20.51 -0.84
C ARG A 100 -5.38 -21.19 0.25
N GLY A 101 -6.05 -21.70 1.28
CA GLY A 101 -5.35 -21.91 2.55
C GLY A 101 -4.73 -20.58 3.01
N PRO A 102 -3.52 -20.56 3.57
CA PRO A 102 -2.87 -19.31 3.97
C PRO A 102 -2.25 -18.53 2.79
N GLU A 103 -2.24 -19.10 1.58
CA GLU A 103 -1.52 -18.53 0.44
C GLU A 103 -2.32 -17.45 -0.29
N VAL A 104 -1.74 -16.26 -0.45
CA VAL A 104 -2.27 -15.21 -1.33
C VAL A 104 -2.22 -15.70 -2.78
N VAL A 105 -3.39 -15.78 -3.42
CA VAL A 105 -3.56 -16.19 -4.82
C VAL A 105 -3.93 -15.04 -5.75
N ALA A 106 -4.39 -13.90 -5.21
CA ALA A 106 -4.63 -12.68 -5.98
C ALA A 106 -4.52 -11.44 -5.08
N VAL A 107 -4.03 -10.35 -5.66
CA VAL A 107 -4.12 -8.99 -5.12
C VAL A 107 -5.07 -8.20 -6.01
N LEU A 108 -6.05 -7.55 -5.41
CA LEU A 108 -7.15 -6.85 -6.07
C LEU A 108 -6.98 -5.34 -5.93
N ASP A 109 -7.71 -4.59 -6.74
CA ASP A 109 -7.86 -3.13 -6.60
C ASP A 109 -6.59 -2.29 -6.85
N TRP A 110 -6.06 -2.42 -8.07
CA TRP A 110 -4.83 -1.76 -8.52
C TRP A 110 -5.02 -0.31 -9.00
N GLU A 111 -6.18 0.31 -8.75
CA GLU A 111 -6.53 1.59 -9.39
C GLU A 111 -5.68 2.79 -8.95
N ILE A 112 -5.01 2.68 -7.80
CA ILE A 112 -4.10 3.70 -7.26
C ILE A 112 -2.63 3.26 -7.21
N ALA A 113 -2.29 2.20 -7.97
CA ALA A 113 -0.92 1.73 -8.06
C ALA A 113 0.01 2.78 -8.69
N GLN A 114 1.28 2.77 -8.28
CA GLN A 114 2.33 3.68 -8.73
C GLN A 114 3.68 2.97 -8.84
#